data_AF-A0A9P2ZPX1-F1
#
_entry.id   AF-A0A9P2ZPX1-F1
#
_cell.length_a   1.000
_cell.length_b   1.000
_cell.length_c   1.000
_cell.angle_alpha   90.00
_cell.angle_beta   90.00
_cell.angle_gamma   90.00
#
_symmetry.space_group_name_H-M   'P 1'
#
loop_
_entity.id
_entity.type
_entity.pdbx_description
1 polymer ?
#
loop_
_entity_poly.entity_id
_entity_poly.type
_entity_poly.pdbx_seq_one_letter_code
_entity_poly.pdbx_strand_id
1 'polypeptide(L)'
;MDRQLTSPLLITPVSAPTKLSSKQTFIQLQHFLSSLPSGPSRSQLERLTDSLGVEIGAIAPSEVEKREAERFAERTRRRAEKRKRRQEEREREEREGMEGMVEGLEEDADEEMEEGAVDFEGEQEIGDRGDVEYGDVVDEEDEDEPDNEDGGMAVDNDDKDDDDEKEDD
;
A
#
# COMPACT_ATOMS: atom_id res chain seq x y z
N MET A 1 -3.80 -5.24 19.67
CA MET A 1 -2.62 -4.79 20.44
C MET A 1 -1.93 -6.03 20.99
N ASP A 2 -0.77 -6.38 20.42
CA ASP A 2 0.06 -7.44 20.96
C ASP A 2 0.54 -7.01 22.35
N ARG A 3 0.22 -7.83 23.36
CA ARG A 3 0.63 -7.53 24.74
C ARG A 3 2.15 -7.63 24.79
N GLN A 4 2.81 -6.51 25.00
CA GLN A 4 4.25 -6.46 25.24
C GLN A 4 4.57 -7.38 26.43
N LEU A 5 5.50 -8.31 26.25
CA LEU A 5 5.91 -9.21 27.32
C LEU A 5 6.48 -8.37 28.46
N THR A 6 5.86 -8.45 29.63
CA THR A 6 6.22 -7.66 30.82
C THR A 6 7.52 -8.12 31.47
N SER A 7 8.03 -9.29 31.08
CA SER A 7 9.27 -9.87 31.58
C SER A 7 10.20 -10.29 30.42
N PRO A 8 11.52 -10.14 30.58
CA PRO A 8 12.47 -10.59 29.58
C PRO A 8 12.47 -12.12 29.46
N LEU A 9 12.54 -12.62 28.22
CA LEU A 9 12.68 -14.05 27.95
C LEU A 9 14.11 -14.49 28.27
N LEU A 10 14.26 -15.42 29.21
CA LEU A 10 15.53 -16.07 29.50
C LEU A 10 15.74 -17.25 28.54
N ILE A 11 16.64 -17.08 27.57
CA ILE A 11 17.03 -18.14 26.64
C ILE A 11 18.30 -18.80 27.16
N THR A 12 18.21 -20.04 27.61
CA THR A 12 19.37 -20.84 28.05
C THR A 12 19.74 -21.88 27.00
N PRO A 13 20.98 -21.88 26.47
CA PRO A 13 21.40 -22.87 25.49
C PRO A 13 21.51 -24.24 26.14
N VAL A 14 20.76 -25.21 25.66
CA VAL A 14 20.81 -26.61 26.14
C VAL A 14 22.07 -27.34 25.62
N SER A 15 22.63 -26.88 24.50
CA SER A 15 23.82 -27.46 23.90
C SER A 15 24.59 -26.43 23.07
N ALA A 16 25.80 -26.80 22.63
CA ALA A 16 26.60 -25.96 21.75
C ALA A 16 25.92 -25.81 20.37
N PRO A 17 26.02 -24.64 19.71
CA PRO A 17 25.48 -24.45 18.37
C PRO A 17 26.04 -25.45 17.37
N THR A 18 25.16 -26.07 16.58
CA THR A 18 25.55 -27.00 15.52
C THR A 18 25.40 -26.34 14.17
N LYS A 19 26.44 -26.44 13.33
CA LYS A 19 26.36 -25.97 11.94
C LYS A 19 25.58 -26.98 11.11
N LEU A 20 24.54 -26.51 10.42
CA LEU A 20 23.76 -27.32 9.50
C LEU A 20 24.33 -27.23 8.08
N SER A 21 24.23 -28.33 7.34
CA SER A 21 24.57 -28.33 5.91
C SER A 21 23.48 -27.64 5.09
N SER A 22 23.82 -27.05 3.93
CA SER A 22 22.87 -26.37 3.04
C SER A 22 21.64 -27.25 2.72
N LYS A 23 21.87 -28.56 2.48
CA LYS A 23 20.78 -29.52 2.24
C LYS A 23 19.86 -29.71 3.44
N GLN A 24 20.41 -29.79 4.66
CA GLN A 24 19.60 -29.90 5.88
C GLN A 24 18.81 -28.63 6.15
N THR A 25 19.46 -27.47 5.98
CA THR A 25 18.82 -26.15 6.12
C THR A 25 17.65 -26.01 5.16
N PHE A 26 17.81 -26.40 3.89
CA PHE A 26 16.74 -26.38 2.89
C PHE A 26 15.53 -27.21 3.32
N ILE A 27 15.75 -28.45 3.76
CA ILE A 27 14.68 -29.34 4.22
C ILE A 27 13.95 -28.74 5.45
N GLN A 28 14.70 -28.22 6.42
CA GLN A 28 14.12 -27.61 7.62
C GLN A 28 13.29 -26.37 7.28
N LEU A 29 13.78 -25.51 6.40
CA LEU A 29 13.06 -24.33 5.94
C LEU A 29 11.78 -24.70 5.20
N GLN A 30 11.83 -25.70 4.31
CA GLN A 30 10.64 -26.16 3.58
C GLN A 30 9.52 -26.63 4.53
N HIS A 31 9.88 -27.36 5.59
CA HIS A 31 8.91 -27.75 6.62
C HIS A 31 8.41 -26.55 7.43
N PHE A 32 9.31 -25.68 7.86
CA PHE A 32 8.95 -24.52 8.67
C PHE A 32 8.02 -23.55 7.93
N LEU A 33 8.26 -23.29 6.64
CA LEU A 33 7.42 -22.44 5.79
C LEU A 33 5.97 -22.87 5.74
N SER A 34 5.69 -24.19 5.77
CA SER A 34 4.33 -24.71 5.77
C SER A 34 3.54 -24.36 7.05
N SER A 35 4.25 -24.10 8.15
CA SER A 35 3.65 -23.75 9.44
C SER A 35 3.47 -22.25 9.66
N LEU A 36 4.10 -21.40 8.83
CA LEU A 36 4.07 -19.95 8.99
C LEU A 36 2.81 -19.33 8.38
N PRO A 37 2.19 -18.33 9.05
CA PRO A 37 1.12 -17.54 8.45
C PRO A 37 1.64 -16.77 7.22
N SER A 38 0.73 -16.44 6.30
CA SER A 38 1.03 -15.55 5.18
C SER A 38 1.49 -14.18 5.70
N GLY A 39 2.65 -13.72 5.26
CA GLY A 39 3.21 -12.45 5.71
C GLY A 39 4.53 -12.12 5.00
N PRO A 40 5.09 -10.93 5.27
CA PRO A 40 6.34 -10.49 4.65
C PRO A 40 7.53 -11.37 5.07
N SER A 41 7.62 -11.74 6.34
CA SER A 41 8.67 -12.63 6.86
C SER A 41 8.64 -14.01 6.21
N ARG A 42 7.45 -14.60 6.06
CA ARG A 42 7.26 -15.85 5.31
C ARG A 42 7.72 -15.69 3.86
N SER A 43 7.32 -14.62 3.18
CA SER A 43 7.71 -14.37 1.78
C SER A 43 9.23 -14.23 1.61
N GLN A 44 9.92 -13.60 2.56
CA GLN A 44 11.38 -13.51 2.57
C GLN A 44 12.02 -14.88 2.78
N LEU A 45 11.52 -15.67 3.72
CA LEU A 45 12.01 -17.03 3.95
C LEU A 45 11.76 -17.95 2.75
N GLU A 46 10.65 -17.78 2.02
CA GLU A 46 10.40 -18.52 0.79
C GLU A 46 11.45 -18.19 -0.29
N ARG A 47 11.78 -16.90 -0.50
CA ARG A 47 12.85 -16.47 -1.43
C ARG A 47 14.22 -17.04 -1.05
N LEU A 48 14.55 -17.02 0.25
CA LEU A 48 15.80 -17.60 0.75
C LEU A 48 15.84 -19.11 0.53
N THR A 49 14.72 -19.80 0.76
CA THR A 49 14.60 -21.24 0.56
C THR A 49 14.66 -21.61 -0.93
N ASP A 50 14.05 -20.80 -1.79
CA ASP A 50 14.11 -20.93 -3.25
C ASP A 50 15.58 -20.77 -3.73
N SER A 51 16.28 -19.72 -3.27
CA SER A 51 17.70 -19.48 -3.57
C SER A 51 18.60 -20.64 -3.11
N LEU A 52 18.40 -21.13 -1.88
CA LEU A 52 19.13 -22.26 -1.34
C LEU A 52 18.82 -23.55 -2.12
N GLY A 53 17.57 -23.72 -2.54
CA GLY A 53 17.13 -24.84 -3.36
C GLY A 53 17.82 -24.87 -4.73
N VAL A 54 18.03 -23.71 -5.35
CA VAL A 54 18.83 -23.60 -6.59
C VAL A 54 20.29 -23.94 -6.34
N GLU A 55 20.88 -23.41 -5.27
CA GLU A 55 22.29 -23.65 -4.92
C GLU A 55 22.61 -25.15 -4.75
N ILE A 56 21.71 -25.89 -4.07
CA ILE A 56 21.88 -27.33 -3.86
C ILE A 56 21.37 -28.18 -5.04
N GLY A 57 20.86 -27.57 -6.10
CA GLY A 57 20.29 -28.24 -7.27
C GLY A 57 18.95 -28.96 -7.03
N ALA A 58 18.23 -28.60 -5.97
CA ALA A 58 16.90 -29.14 -5.66
C ALA A 58 15.78 -28.42 -6.43
N ILE A 59 16.01 -27.18 -6.86
CA ILE A 59 15.05 -26.35 -7.60
C ILE A 59 15.71 -25.86 -8.89
N ALA A 60 14.99 -25.90 -10.01
CA ALA A 60 15.48 -25.30 -11.24
C ALA A 60 15.36 -23.77 -11.19
N PRO A 61 16.34 -22.99 -11.71
CA PRO A 61 16.26 -21.52 -11.71
C PRO A 61 14.95 -20.98 -12.32
N SER A 62 14.46 -21.61 -13.39
CA SER A 62 13.19 -21.25 -14.03
C SER A 62 11.95 -21.42 -13.14
N GLU A 63 12.00 -22.28 -12.12
CA GLU A 63 10.90 -22.40 -11.17
C GLU A 63 10.87 -21.24 -10.18
N VAL A 64 12.03 -20.72 -9.80
CA VAL A 64 12.13 -19.54 -8.92
C VAL A 64 11.54 -18.32 -9.63
N GLU A 65 11.89 -18.12 -10.90
CA GLU A 65 11.35 -17.04 -11.72
C GLU A 65 9.81 -17.12 -11.83
N LYS A 66 9.26 -18.32 -12.05
CA LYS A 66 7.80 -18.52 -12.09
C LYS A 66 7.14 -18.15 -10.76
N ARG A 67 7.69 -18.63 -9.64
CA ARG A 67 7.16 -18.31 -8.31
C ARG A 67 7.26 -16.83 -8.00
N GLU A 68 8.32 -16.16 -8.41
CA GLU A 68 8.45 -14.71 -8.24
C GLU A 68 7.47 -13.92 -9.12
N ALA A 69 7.28 -14.35 -10.37
CA ALA A 69 6.29 -13.77 -11.28
C ALA A 69 4.86 -13.93 -10.74
N GLU A 70 4.50 -15.09 -10.20
CA GLU A 70 3.21 -15.32 -9.56
C GLU A 70 2.98 -14.39 -8.37
N ARG A 71 3.98 -14.25 -7.48
CA ARG A 71 3.91 -13.32 -6.34
C ARG A 71 3.76 -11.87 -6.81
N PHE A 72 4.44 -11.48 -7.87
CA PHE A 72 4.30 -10.14 -8.45
C PHE A 72 2.92 -9.91 -9.07
N ALA A 73 2.42 -10.89 -9.83
CA ALA A 73 1.08 -10.87 -10.42
C ALA A 73 -0.02 -10.79 -9.36
N GLU A 74 0.13 -11.48 -8.24
CA GLU A 74 -0.83 -11.40 -7.13
C GLU A 74 -0.83 -10.01 -6.47
N ARG A 75 0.36 -9.42 -6.25
CA ARG A 75 0.46 -8.06 -5.69
C ARG A 75 -0.14 -7.02 -6.62
N THR A 76 0.17 -7.09 -7.91
CA THR A 76 -0.37 -6.16 -8.91
C THR A 76 -1.88 -6.30 -9.03
N ARG A 77 -2.41 -7.54 -9.05
CA ARG A 77 -3.86 -7.79 -9.01
C ARG A 77 -4.52 -7.19 -7.77
N ARG A 78 -3.94 -7.40 -6.58
CA ARG A 78 -4.49 -6.85 -5.33
C ARG A 78 -4.49 -5.31 -5.33
N ARG A 79 -3.45 -4.68 -5.89
CA ARG A 79 -3.38 -3.22 -6.04
C ARG A 79 -4.43 -2.71 -7.03
N ALA A 80 -4.57 -3.38 -8.18
CA ALA A 80 -5.57 -3.05 -9.19
C ALA A 80 -7.00 -3.17 -8.62
N GLU A 81 -7.29 -4.22 -7.85
CA GLU A 81 -8.58 -4.39 -7.17
C GLU A 81 -8.85 -3.27 -6.16
N LYS A 82 -7.84 -2.85 -5.37
CA LYS A 82 -7.97 -1.71 -4.45
C LYS A 82 -8.19 -0.38 -5.20
N ARG A 83 -7.60 -0.19 -6.38
CA ARG A 83 -7.84 0.99 -7.24
C ARG A 83 -9.26 0.97 -7.79
N LYS A 84 -9.70 -0.15 -8.37
CA LYS A 84 -11.06 -0.33 -8.90
C LYS A 84 -12.13 -0.07 -7.84
N ARG A 85 -11.94 -0.61 -6.63
CA ARG A 85 -12.87 -0.37 -5.52
C ARG A 85 -12.99 1.10 -5.13
N ARG A 86 -11.87 1.84 -5.10
CA ARG A 86 -11.87 3.28 -4.81
C ARG A 86 -12.56 4.08 -5.92
N GLN A 87 -12.38 3.67 -7.17
CA GLN A 87 -13.07 4.28 -8.30
C GLN A 87 -14.59 4.03 -8.24
N GLU A 88 -15.02 2.80 -8.02
CA GLU A 88 -16.44 2.44 -7.89
C GLU A 88 -17.13 3.18 -6.72
N GLU A 89 -16.42 3.42 -5.62
CA GLU A 89 -16.93 4.20 -4.48
C GLU A 89 -17.10 5.68 -4.83
N ARG A 90 -16.14 6.29 -5.54
CA ARG A 90 -16.23 7.68 -6.02
C ARG A 90 -17.34 7.86 -7.05
N GLU A 91 -17.45 6.96 -8.03
CA GLU A 91 -18.53 7.00 -9.03
C GLU A 91 -19.91 6.87 -8.39
N ARG A 92 -20.01 6.09 -7.31
CA ARG A 92 -21.24 5.96 -6.53
C ARG A 92 -21.57 7.24 -5.76
N GLU A 93 -20.59 7.84 -5.09
CA GLU A 93 -20.77 9.13 -4.40
C GLU A 93 -21.13 10.25 -5.38
N GLU A 94 -20.49 10.28 -6.55
CA GLU A 94 -20.79 11.24 -7.62
C GLU A 94 -22.22 11.05 -8.13
N ARG A 95 -22.64 9.80 -8.36
CA ARG A 95 -24.01 9.50 -8.78
C ARG A 95 -25.05 9.86 -7.71
N GLU A 96 -24.81 9.51 -6.45
CA GLU A 96 -25.70 9.85 -5.33
C GLU A 96 -25.73 11.38 -5.12
N GLY A 97 -24.61 12.08 -5.34
CA GLY A 97 -24.53 13.54 -5.32
C GLY A 97 -25.28 14.22 -6.48
N MET A 98 -25.18 13.68 -7.70
CA MET A 98 -25.96 14.15 -8.84
C MET A 98 -27.46 13.89 -8.64
N GLU A 99 -27.85 12.71 -8.15
CA GLU A 99 -29.26 12.39 -7.86
C GLU A 99 -29.82 13.30 -6.75
N GLY A 100 -29.06 13.59 -5.69
CA GLY A 100 -29.46 14.54 -4.64
C GLY A 100 -29.51 16.00 -5.08
N MET A 101 -28.66 16.41 -6.03
CA MET A 101 -28.69 17.74 -6.63
C MET A 101 -29.88 17.92 -7.60
N VAL A 102 -30.32 16.82 -8.24
CA VAL A 102 -31.54 16.80 -9.07
C VAL A 102 -32.80 16.86 -8.20
N GLU A 103 -32.84 16.14 -7.07
CA GLU A 103 -33.98 16.18 -6.13
C GLU A 103 -34.11 17.55 -5.43
N GLY A 104 -32.99 18.19 -5.07
CA GLY A 104 -32.98 19.57 -4.55
C GLY A 104 -33.39 20.65 -5.58
N LEU A 105 -33.36 20.34 -6.88
CA LEU A 105 -33.87 21.23 -7.93
C LEU A 105 -35.38 21.07 -8.16
N GLU A 106 -36.00 19.98 -7.69
CA GLU A 106 -37.45 19.75 -7.79
C GLU A 106 -38.23 20.27 -6.56
N GLU A 107 -37.60 20.44 -5.39
CA GLU A 107 -38.26 21.00 -4.19
C GLU A 107 -38.23 22.54 -4.07
N ASP A 108 -37.34 23.25 -4.79
CA ASP A 108 -37.28 24.72 -4.84
C ASP A 108 -37.80 25.31 -6.17
N ALA A 109 -38.87 24.72 -6.72
CA ALA A 109 -39.59 25.27 -7.87
C ALA A 109 -40.66 26.31 -7.46
N ASP A 110 -40.44 27.09 -6.40
CA ASP A 110 -41.35 28.17 -5.96
C ASP A 110 -40.62 29.34 -5.24
N GLU A 111 -39.40 29.70 -5.67
CA GLU A 111 -38.82 31.01 -5.32
C GLU A 111 -38.45 31.82 -6.59
N GLU A 112 -38.88 33.08 -6.59
CA GLU A 112 -38.78 34.06 -7.67
C GLU A 112 -37.37 34.10 -8.29
N MET A 113 -37.27 33.72 -9.56
CA MET A 113 -36.14 34.12 -10.40
C MET A 113 -36.28 35.62 -10.74
N GLU A 114 -35.78 36.47 -9.84
CA GLU A 114 -35.55 37.89 -10.12
C GLU A 114 -34.43 38.03 -11.16
N GLU A 115 -34.66 38.88 -12.16
CA GLU A 115 -33.83 39.07 -13.36
C GLU A 115 -32.35 39.36 -13.02
N GLY A 116 -31.49 38.38 -13.28
CA GLY A 116 -30.03 38.52 -13.30
C GLY A 116 -29.47 38.52 -14.73
N ALA A 117 -30.04 39.32 -15.64
CA ALA A 117 -29.45 39.56 -16.95
C ALA A 117 -28.19 40.42 -16.78
N VAL A 118 -27.04 39.78 -16.64
CA VAL A 118 -25.73 40.43 -16.75
C VAL A 118 -25.26 40.22 -18.18
N ASP A 119 -25.37 41.25 -19.02
CA ASP A 119 -24.79 41.28 -20.36
C ASP A 119 -23.27 41.12 -20.24
N PHE A 120 -22.76 39.91 -20.48
CA PHE A 120 -21.34 39.67 -20.68
C PHE A 120 -21.05 39.73 -22.18
N GLU A 121 -20.82 40.95 -22.67
CA GLU A 121 -20.28 41.21 -24.01
C GLU A 121 -18.82 40.71 -24.04
N GLY A 122 -18.64 39.46 -24.46
CA GLY A 122 -17.35 38.78 -24.46
C GLY A 122 -17.44 37.38 -25.06
N GLU A 123 -17.88 37.32 -26.31
CA GLU A 123 -17.92 36.14 -27.16
C GLU A 123 -16.54 35.43 -27.19
N GLN A 124 -16.36 34.38 -26.40
CA GLN A 124 -15.40 33.31 -26.66
C GLN A 124 -16.13 31.98 -26.57
N GLU A 125 -16.56 31.54 -27.76
CA GLU A 125 -16.77 30.17 -28.20
C GLU A 125 -16.22 29.13 -27.20
N ILE A 126 -17.10 28.59 -26.35
CA ILE A 126 -16.82 27.37 -25.59
C ILE A 126 -16.82 26.25 -26.62
N GLY A 127 -15.65 26.01 -27.19
CA GLY A 127 -15.42 24.92 -28.12
C GLY A 127 -15.77 23.60 -27.45
N ASP A 128 -16.71 22.90 -28.08
CA ASP A 128 -17.05 21.49 -27.94
C ASP A 128 -15.80 20.60 -28.16
N ARG A 129 -14.84 20.67 -27.24
CA ARG A 129 -13.74 19.71 -27.12
C ARG A 129 -14.22 18.66 -26.15
N GLY A 130 -14.88 17.68 -26.75
CA GLY A 130 -15.52 16.54 -26.11
C GLY A 130 -14.65 15.83 -25.09
N ASP A 131 -15.35 14.99 -24.32
CA ASP A 131 -14.83 13.97 -23.43
C ASP A 131 -13.46 13.49 -23.90
N VAL A 132 -12.42 14.07 -23.30
CA VAL A 132 -11.15 13.39 -23.25
C VAL A 132 -11.40 12.33 -22.19
N GLU A 133 -11.78 11.13 -22.65
CA GLU A 133 -11.50 9.92 -21.89
C GLU A 133 -10.04 10.05 -21.48
N TYR A 134 -9.79 10.36 -20.21
CA TYR A 134 -8.49 10.16 -19.59
C TYR A 134 -8.30 8.64 -19.59
N GLY A 135 -7.98 8.14 -20.79
CA GLY A 135 -7.58 6.78 -21.02
C GLY A 135 -6.35 6.61 -20.21
N ASP A 136 -6.50 5.90 -19.09
CA ASP A 136 -5.56 4.93 -18.55
C ASP A 136 -4.13 5.21 -19.05
N VAL A 137 -3.62 6.38 -18.67
CA VAL A 137 -2.19 6.56 -18.64
C VAL A 137 -1.85 5.77 -17.40
N VAL A 138 -1.40 4.54 -17.62
CA VAL A 138 -0.57 3.85 -16.64
C VAL A 138 0.69 4.71 -16.58
N ASP A 139 0.61 5.85 -15.89
CA ASP A 139 1.77 6.58 -15.44
C ASP A 139 2.45 5.59 -14.50
N GLU A 140 3.45 4.89 -15.06
CA GLU A 140 4.42 4.09 -14.32
C GLU A 140 5.23 4.98 -13.34
N GLU A 141 4.89 6.27 -13.25
CA GLU A 141 5.50 7.32 -12.44
C GLU A 141 4.49 8.12 -11.61
N ASP A 142 3.28 7.60 -11.32
CA ASP A 142 2.49 8.17 -10.22
C ASP A 142 3.12 7.76 -8.88
N GLU A 143 4.01 8.65 -8.46
CA GLU A 143 4.46 8.99 -7.13
C GLU A 143 3.27 9.24 -6.18
N ASP A 144 2.40 8.25 -6.01
CA ASP A 144 1.40 8.26 -4.94
C ASP A 144 2.16 8.21 -3.60
N GLU A 145 2.07 9.34 -2.91
CA GLU A 145 2.58 9.75 -1.61
C GLU A 145 2.91 8.61 -0.61
N PRO A 146 3.91 8.82 0.30
CA PRO A 146 4.21 7.83 1.31
C PRO A 146 2.94 7.47 2.09
N ASP A 147 2.68 6.17 2.19
CA ASP A 147 1.60 5.57 2.97
C ASP A 147 1.82 5.85 4.46
N ASN A 148 1.57 7.10 4.87
CA ASN A 148 1.54 7.52 6.26
C ASN A 148 0.19 7.14 6.90
N GLU A 149 -0.20 5.88 6.74
CA GLU A 149 -1.18 5.23 7.61
C GLU A 149 -0.56 4.00 8.30
N ASP A 150 0.67 4.18 8.82
CA ASP A 150 1.12 3.50 10.04
C ASP A 150 1.89 4.52 10.89
N GLY A 151 1.17 5.53 11.39
CA GLY A 151 1.76 6.72 12.00
C GLY A 151 0.96 7.26 13.16
N GLY A 152 0.57 6.41 14.11
CA GLY A 152 0.23 6.85 15.46
C GLY A 152 1.49 7.33 16.20
N MET A 153 2.12 8.40 15.73
CA MET A 153 3.19 9.12 16.41
C MET A 153 2.79 10.59 16.42
N ALA A 154 2.25 11.02 17.56
CA ALA A 154 2.05 12.41 17.88
C ALA A 154 3.38 13.15 17.70
N VAL A 155 3.36 14.16 16.84
CA VAL A 155 4.44 15.14 16.72
C VAL A 155 4.25 16.11 17.88
N ASP A 156 4.85 15.82 19.03
CA ASP A 156 5.13 16.87 20.03
C ASP A 156 6.50 17.46 19.69
N ASN A 157 6.45 18.57 18.95
CA ASN A 157 7.52 19.54 18.89
C ASN A 157 7.68 20.17 20.28
N ASP A 158 8.78 19.88 20.96
CA ASP A 158 9.40 20.85 21.87
C ASP A 158 10.91 20.76 21.69
N ASP A 159 11.35 21.43 20.61
CA ASP A 159 12.73 21.86 20.42
C ASP A 159 12.84 23.25 21.06
N LYS A 160 13.43 23.31 22.26
CA LYS A 160 14.06 24.51 22.83
C LYS A 160 15.26 24.11 23.67
N ASP A 161 16.42 24.41 23.10
CA ASP A 161 17.48 25.22 23.70
C ASP A 161 18.02 24.75 25.06
N ASP A 162 19.21 24.17 25.08
CA ASP A 162 20.44 24.97 25.18
C ASP A 162 21.65 24.04 25.48
N ASP A 163 22.61 24.11 24.57
CA ASP A 163 24.04 24.29 24.81
C ASP A 163 24.51 24.17 26.28
N ASP A 164 25.37 23.19 26.57
CA ASP A 164 26.71 23.54 27.01
C ASP A 164 27.65 22.34 26.91
N GLU A 165 28.70 22.56 26.13
CA GLU A 165 29.95 21.83 26.16
C GLU A 165 30.42 21.56 27.61
N LYS A 166 31.12 20.43 27.82
CA LYS A 166 32.48 20.40 28.37
C LYS A 166 32.98 18.95 28.42
N GLU A 167 33.93 18.67 27.54
CA GLU A 167 35.04 17.78 27.84
C GLU A 167 35.78 18.31 29.09
N ASP A 168 36.22 17.41 29.97
CA ASP A 168 37.63 17.29 30.38
C ASP A 168 37.80 16.30 31.54
N ASP A 169 38.75 15.37 31.34
CA ASP A 169 39.53 14.52 32.27
C ASP A 169 38.86 13.58 33.30
#